data_AF-A0A4Q3JHW1-F1
#
_entry.id   AF-A0A4Q3JHW1-F1
#
_cell.length_a   1.000
_cell.length_b   1.000
_cell.length_c   1.000
_cell.angle_alpha   90.00
_cell.angle_beta   90.00
_cell.angle_gamma   90.00
#
_symmetry.space_group_name_H-M   'P 1'
#
loop_
_entity.id
_entity.type
_entity.pdbx_description
1 polymer ?
#
loop_
_entity_poly.entity_id
_entity_poly.type
_entity_poly.pdbx_seq_one_letter_code
_entity_poly.pdbx_strand_id
1 'polypeptide(L)'
;CGFSGWINTIGTELVAHLVDAQTAAIFGPVVSAPIVEEATKGLFVLGMLLFLRREFDGVVDGVIYATFSALGFAAMENVLYYGRSLQKGGFAALGLTVVLRGLLAPWGHPLYTSMTGIGVGIARETNKTWLKVLAPIGGYLAAVGLHATWNGVATLSDALKMPELFLVSLVLWFLFLFIFGIIVIYLVRREGQIIRKHLQDEVLLGNLSKEELELVCSPFGRLKALTGQGGLKARRFVDAASRLGLSKWHAGRAMAGRKHTISIDFIVPLRQEMARLRAEIQQRR
;
A
#
# COMPACT_ATOMS: atom_id res chain seq x y z
N CYS A 1 5.93 -16.79 3.95
CA CYS A 1 5.56 -17.20 5.32
C CYS A 1 4.07 -17.55 5.40
N GLY A 2 3.69 -18.67 6.04
CA GLY A 2 2.31 -19.19 6.03
C GLY A 2 2.00 -20.00 4.77
N PHE A 3 0.78 -19.88 4.22
CA PHE A 3 0.34 -20.59 3.01
C PHE A 3 1.29 -20.38 1.81
N SER A 4 1.84 -19.17 1.63
CA SER A 4 2.82 -18.90 0.58
C SER A 4 4.12 -19.69 0.78
N GLY A 5 4.53 -19.91 2.04
CA GLY A 5 5.71 -20.71 2.37
C GLY A 5 5.53 -22.16 1.94
N TRP A 6 4.35 -22.74 2.20
CA TRP A 6 4.02 -24.10 1.77
C TRP A 6 4.07 -24.27 0.25
N ILE A 7 3.42 -23.37 -0.49
CA ILE A 7 3.44 -23.39 -1.96
C ILE A 7 4.88 -23.24 -2.47
N ASN A 8 5.64 -22.30 -1.92
CA ASN A 8 7.03 -22.08 -2.33
C ASN A 8 7.91 -23.30 -2.07
N THR A 9 7.76 -23.96 -0.92
CA THR A 9 8.48 -25.19 -0.61
C THR A 9 8.11 -26.28 -1.59
N ILE A 10 6.82 -26.56 -1.80
CA ILE A 10 6.37 -27.60 -2.74
C ILE A 10 6.89 -27.32 -4.16
N GLY A 11 6.77 -26.08 -4.65
CA GLY A 11 7.25 -25.70 -5.97
C GLY A 11 8.76 -25.86 -6.12
N THR A 12 9.52 -25.51 -5.09
CA THR A 12 10.98 -25.65 -5.07
C THR A 12 11.41 -27.12 -5.06
N GLU A 13 10.77 -27.95 -4.22
CA GLU A 13 11.05 -29.39 -4.14
C GLU A 13 10.70 -30.11 -5.46
N LEU A 14 9.58 -29.75 -6.10
CA LEU A 14 9.23 -30.29 -7.42
C LEU A 14 10.31 -29.99 -8.46
N VAL A 15 10.84 -28.76 -8.51
CA VAL A 15 11.93 -28.42 -9.43
C VAL A 15 13.22 -29.16 -9.05
N ALA A 16 13.50 -29.34 -7.75
CA ALA A 16 14.66 -30.09 -7.29
C ALA A 16 14.62 -31.56 -7.75
N HIS A 17 13.44 -32.17 -7.75
CA HIS A 17 13.24 -33.54 -8.19
C HIS A 17 13.17 -33.72 -9.72
N LEU A 18 12.60 -32.74 -10.44
CA LEU A 18 12.37 -32.84 -11.89
C LEU A 18 13.54 -32.33 -12.73
N VAL A 19 14.34 -31.40 -12.20
CA VAL A 19 15.46 -30.77 -12.90
C VAL A 19 16.75 -31.06 -12.15
N ASP A 20 17.04 -30.29 -11.10
CA ASP A 20 18.19 -30.48 -10.20
C ASP A 20 18.12 -29.52 -9.00
N ALA A 21 18.94 -29.79 -7.98
CA ALA A 21 18.98 -28.99 -6.75
C ALA A 21 19.53 -27.56 -6.95
N GLN A 22 20.43 -27.35 -7.90
CA GLN A 22 21.03 -26.03 -8.17
C GLN A 22 20.02 -25.11 -8.85
N THR A 23 19.27 -25.62 -9.82
CA THR A 23 18.17 -24.91 -10.48
C THR A 23 17.07 -24.59 -9.47
N ALA A 24 16.72 -25.53 -8.59
CA ALA A 24 15.74 -25.30 -7.53
C ALA A 24 16.18 -24.19 -6.54
N ALA A 25 17.46 -24.15 -6.18
CA ALA A 25 18.02 -23.13 -5.29
C ALA A 25 17.93 -21.71 -5.85
N ILE A 26 17.85 -21.55 -7.18
CA ILE A 26 17.62 -20.26 -7.85
C ILE A 26 16.12 -20.01 -8.05
N PHE A 27 15.40 -21.01 -8.57
CA PHE A 27 13.97 -20.90 -8.89
C PHE A 27 13.12 -20.54 -7.66
N GLY A 28 13.36 -21.19 -6.52
CA GLY A 28 12.62 -20.96 -5.29
C GLY A 28 12.61 -19.48 -4.86
N PRO A 29 13.78 -18.87 -4.58
CA PRO A 29 13.84 -17.48 -4.13
C PRO A 29 13.60 -16.44 -5.24
N VAL A 30 13.96 -16.71 -6.49
CA VAL A 30 13.91 -15.69 -7.57
C VAL A 30 12.60 -15.71 -8.35
N VAL A 31 11.92 -16.86 -8.44
CA VAL A 31 10.70 -17.02 -9.25
C VAL A 31 9.51 -17.38 -8.39
N SER A 32 9.55 -18.51 -7.68
CA SER A 32 8.40 -19.00 -6.91
C SER A 32 8.01 -18.00 -5.83
N ALA A 33 8.97 -17.59 -5.01
CA ALA A 33 8.70 -16.70 -3.88
C ALA A 33 8.08 -15.36 -4.31
N PRO A 34 8.66 -14.59 -5.24
CA PRO A 34 8.05 -13.35 -5.71
C PRO A 34 6.62 -13.52 -6.21
N ILE A 35 6.37 -14.53 -7.05
CA ILE A 35 5.03 -14.79 -7.60
C ILE A 35 4.03 -15.07 -6.47
N VAL A 36 4.30 -16.09 -5.66
CA VAL A 36 3.34 -16.59 -4.67
C VAL A 36 3.15 -15.58 -3.54
N GLU A 37 4.22 -14.94 -3.10
CA GLU A 37 4.16 -13.99 -2.00
C GLU A 37 3.47 -12.69 -2.40
N GLU A 38 3.77 -12.13 -3.58
CA GLU A 38 3.06 -10.94 -4.05
C GLU A 38 1.61 -11.27 -4.43
N ALA A 39 1.30 -12.50 -4.86
CA ALA A 39 -0.08 -12.92 -5.08
C ALA A 39 -0.84 -12.99 -3.76
N THR A 40 -0.24 -13.57 -2.72
CA THR A 40 -0.87 -13.68 -1.39
C THR A 40 -1.15 -12.29 -0.79
N LYS A 41 -0.19 -11.37 -0.87
CA LYS A 41 -0.37 -9.99 -0.42
C LYS A 41 -1.38 -9.24 -1.31
N GLY A 42 -1.31 -9.41 -2.62
CA GLY A 42 -2.21 -8.81 -3.59
C GLY A 42 -3.66 -9.27 -3.43
N LEU A 43 -3.89 -10.53 -3.07
CA LEU A 43 -5.22 -11.06 -2.75
C LEU A 43 -5.83 -10.36 -1.55
N PHE A 44 -5.05 -9.99 -0.54
CA PHE A 44 -5.53 -9.17 0.57
C PHE A 44 -5.99 -7.81 0.06
N VAL A 45 -5.20 -7.13 -0.77
CA VAL A 45 -5.55 -5.81 -1.35
C VAL A 45 -6.82 -5.90 -2.21
N LEU A 46 -6.95 -6.94 -3.04
CA LEU A 46 -8.16 -7.21 -3.80
C LEU A 46 -9.35 -7.51 -2.89
N GLY A 47 -9.15 -8.26 -1.81
CA GLY A 47 -10.15 -8.50 -0.78
C GLY A 47 -10.65 -7.20 -0.14
N MET A 48 -9.74 -6.27 0.18
CA MET A 48 -10.12 -4.94 0.68
C MET A 48 -10.98 -4.20 -0.35
N LEU A 49 -10.59 -4.21 -1.63
CA LEU A 49 -11.40 -3.63 -2.69
C LEU A 49 -12.77 -4.31 -2.81
N LEU A 50 -12.87 -5.63 -2.65
CA LEU A 50 -14.11 -6.37 -2.90
C LEU A 50 -15.09 -6.31 -1.72
N PHE A 51 -14.59 -6.46 -0.49
CA PHE A 51 -15.41 -6.54 0.72
C PHE A 51 -15.56 -5.20 1.44
N LEU A 52 -14.57 -4.31 1.31
CA LEU A 52 -14.55 -2.98 1.93
C LEU A 52 -14.60 -1.88 0.87
N ARG A 53 -15.41 -2.07 -0.18
CA ARG A 53 -15.65 -1.11 -1.28
C ARG A 53 -15.99 0.31 -0.83
N ARG A 54 -16.55 0.44 0.37
CA ARG A 54 -16.94 1.72 0.99
C ARG A 54 -15.76 2.48 1.60
N GLU A 55 -14.67 1.79 1.87
CA GLU A 55 -13.45 2.31 2.49
C GLU A 55 -12.32 2.48 1.45
N PHE A 56 -12.53 2.00 0.23
CA PHE A 56 -11.55 2.01 -0.85
C PHE A 56 -12.01 3.00 -1.94
N ASP A 57 -11.48 4.22 -1.87
CA ASP A 57 -11.86 5.35 -2.71
C ASP A 57 -10.92 5.52 -3.93
N GLY A 58 -9.62 5.18 -3.82
CA GLY A 58 -8.72 5.39 -4.95
C GLY A 58 -7.32 4.78 -4.87
N VAL A 59 -6.38 5.37 -5.62
CA VAL A 59 -4.98 4.90 -5.68
C VAL A 59 -4.27 4.98 -4.35
N VAL A 60 -4.50 6.04 -3.58
CA VAL A 60 -3.85 6.23 -2.27
C VAL A 60 -4.25 5.14 -1.29
N ASP A 61 -5.53 4.78 -1.20
CA ASP A 61 -5.98 3.65 -0.37
C ASP A 61 -5.38 2.33 -0.83
N GLY A 62 -5.26 2.12 -2.14
CA GLY A 62 -4.58 0.96 -2.71
C GLY A 62 -3.14 0.81 -2.21
N VAL A 63 -2.38 1.91 -2.21
CA VAL A 63 -1.00 1.95 -1.66
C VAL A 63 -0.99 1.69 -0.15
N ILE A 64 -1.92 2.30 0.59
CA ILE A 64 -2.02 2.14 2.05
C ILE A 64 -2.30 0.67 2.40
N TYR A 65 -3.33 0.05 1.83
CA TYR A 65 -3.67 -1.34 2.12
C TYR A 65 -2.58 -2.32 1.66
N ALA A 66 -1.96 -2.07 0.51
CA ALA A 66 -0.82 -2.84 0.04
C ALA A 66 0.37 -2.75 0.99
N THR A 67 0.69 -1.55 1.48
CA THR A 67 1.75 -1.32 2.46
C THR A 67 1.48 -2.07 3.75
N PHE A 68 0.26 -2.00 4.30
CA PHE A 68 -0.10 -2.74 5.52
C PHE A 68 -0.01 -4.26 5.32
N SER A 69 -0.51 -4.77 4.19
CA SER A 69 -0.39 -6.20 3.86
C SER A 69 1.07 -6.63 3.77
N ALA A 70 1.91 -5.81 3.13
CA ALA A 70 3.32 -6.08 2.96
C ALA A 70 4.10 -6.03 4.27
N LEU A 71 3.83 -5.05 5.13
CA LEU A 71 4.46 -4.94 6.45
C LEU A 71 4.11 -6.13 7.34
N GLY A 72 2.84 -6.54 7.36
CA GLY A 72 2.41 -7.73 8.10
C GLY A 72 3.10 -9.00 7.60
N PHE A 73 3.23 -9.15 6.28
CA PHE A 73 3.95 -10.26 5.68
C PHE A 73 5.45 -10.22 6.02
N ALA A 74 6.10 -9.07 5.86
CA ALA A 74 7.52 -8.87 6.16
C ALA A 74 7.81 -9.15 7.63
N ALA A 75 6.92 -8.78 8.56
CA ALA A 75 7.05 -9.10 9.97
C ALA A 75 7.09 -10.62 10.21
N MET A 76 6.17 -11.38 9.61
CA MET A 76 6.16 -12.85 9.71
C MET A 76 7.39 -13.48 9.07
N GLU A 77 7.83 -12.94 7.93
CA GLU A 77 9.02 -13.44 7.24
C GLU A 77 10.29 -13.19 8.05
N ASN A 78 10.43 -12.00 8.63
CA ASN A 78 11.57 -11.60 9.45
C ASN A 78 11.75 -12.54 10.65
N VAL A 79 10.68 -12.97 11.32
CA VAL A 79 10.77 -13.94 12.42
C VAL A 79 11.44 -15.24 11.97
N LEU A 80 11.07 -15.76 10.80
CA LEU A 80 11.68 -16.98 10.25
C LEU A 80 13.14 -16.78 9.85
N TYR A 81 13.50 -15.61 9.31
CA TYR A 81 14.88 -15.29 8.98
C TYR A 81 15.74 -15.15 10.24
N TYR A 82 15.25 -14.47 11.27
CA TYR A 82 15.94 -14.30 12.54
C TYR A 82 16.18 -15.64 13.23
N GLY A 83 15.16 -16.51 13.27
CA GLY A 83 15.31 -17.87 13.81
C GLY A 83 16.37 -18.68 13.06
N ARG A 84 16.34 -18.67 11.72
CA ARG A 84 17.33 -19.38 10.89
C ARG A 84 18.75 -18.83 11.05
N SER A 85 18.91 -17.52 11.11
CA SER A 85 20.23 -16.89 11.31
C SER A 85 20.81 -17.18 12.68
N LEU A 86 19.98 -17.17 13.73
CA LEU A 86 20.39 -17.55 15.08
C LEU A 86 20.83 -19.02 15.14
N GLN A 87 20.06 -19.92 14.52
CA GLN A 87 20.39 -21.36 14.49
C GLN A 87 21.69 -21.66 13.73
N LYS A 88 21.94 -20.99 12.59
CA LYS A 88 23.10 -21.29 11.73
C LYS A 88 24.38 -20.56 12.13
N GLY A 89 24.28 -19.35 12.70
CA GLY A 89 25.44 -18.48 12.92
C GLY A 89 25.42 -17.71 14.24
N GLY A 90 24.55 -18.10 15.18
CA GLY A 90 24.49 -17.51 16.52
C GLY A 90 24.06 -16.04 16.55
N PHE A 91 24.38 -15.35 17.65
CA PHE A 91 23.98 -13.96 17.86
C PHE A 91 24.60 -12.98 16.86
N ALA A 92 25.81 -13.26 16.34
CA ALA A 92 26.46 -12.41 15.35
C ALA A 92 25.70 -12.42 14.01
N ALA A 93 25.35 -13.61 13.48
CA ALA A 93 24.56 -13.73 12.26
C ALA A 93 23.14 -13.19 12.42
N LEU A 94 22.53 -13.38 13.60
CA LEU A 94 21.27 -12.74 13.95
C LEU A 94 21.38 -11.22 13.87
N GLY A 95 22.38 -10.62 14.53
CA GLY A 95 22.61 -9.17 14.53
C GLY A 95 22.74 -8.60 13.11
N LEU A 96 23.55 -9.25 12.25
CA LEU A 96 23.68 -8.85 10.85
C LEU A 96 22.34 -8.93 10.10
N THR A 97 21.59 -10.03 10.29
CA THR A 97 20.29 -10.22 9.63
C THR A 97 19.27 -9.17 10.09
N VAL A 98 19.28 -8.82 11.37
CA VAL A 98 18.42 -7.76 11.93
C VAL A 98 18.76 -6.41 11.34
N VAL A 99 20.05 -6.06 11.17
CA VAL A 99 20.44 -4.81 10.51
C VAL A 99 20.02 -4.80 9.04
N LEU A 100 20.33 -5.86 8.29
CA LEU A 100 19.98 -5.95 6.87
C LEU A 100 18.47 -5.89 6.65
N ARG A 101 17.68 -6.66 7.40
CA ARG A 101 16.23 -6.76 7.17
C ARG A 101 15.42 -5.70 7.92
N GLY A 102 15.86 -5.30 9.10
CA GLY A 102 15.18 -4.34 9.96
C GLY A 102 15.51 -2.88 9.64
N LEU A 103 16.76 -2.58 9.27
CA LEU A 103 17.20 -1.21 9.00
C LEU A 103 17.33 -0.92 7.50
N LEU A 104 17.98 -1.81 6.75
CA LEU A 104 18.33 -1.53 5.36
C LEU A 104 17.22 -1.90 4.37
N ALA A 105 16.47 -2.97 4.61
CA ALA A 105 15.43 -3.46 3.69
C ALA A 105 13.97 -3.49 4.20
N PRO A 106 13.53 -2.73 5.25
CA PRO A 106 12.15 -2.85 5.74
C PRO A 106 11.10 -2.38 4.72
N TRP A 107 11.52 -1.58 3.74
CA TRP A 107 10.66 -0.92 2.77
C TRP A 107 10.48 -1.68 1.45
N GLY A 108 11.15 -2.83 1.27
CA GLY A 108 11.11 -3.59 0.02
C GLY A 108 9.72 -4.11 -0.29
N HIS A 109 9.18 -4.95 0.61
CA HIS A 109 7.82 -5.47 0.44
C HIS A 109 6.78 -4.37 0.30
N PRO A 110 6.76 -3.30 1.14
CA PRO A 110 5.87 -2.16 0.93
C PRO A 110 5.94 -1.57 -0.48
N LEU A 111 7.14 -1.34 -1.02
CA LEU A 111 7.31 -0.82 -2.37
C LEU A 111 6.76 -1.79 -3.43
N TYR A 112 7.12 -3.07 -3.35
CA TYR A 112 6.71 -4.08 -4.33
C TYR A 112 5.19 -4.23 -4.37
N THR A 113 4.58 -4.56 -3.24
CA THR A 113 3.14 -4.80 -3.16
C THR A 113 2.34 -3.52 -3.45
N SER A 114 2.89 -2.33 -3.17
CA SER A 114 2.24 -1.07 -3.53
C SER A 114 2.05 -0.92 -5.04
N MET A 115 2.83 -1.58 -5.90
CA MET A 115 2.56 -1.61 -7.34
C MET A 115 1.22 -2.30 -7.64
N THR A 116 0.92 -3.43 -6.98
CA THR A 116 -0.40 -4.07 -7.01
C THR A 116 -1.47 -3.11 -6.48
N GLY A 117 -1.22 -2.45 -5.35
CA GLY A 117 -2.10 -1.44 -4.76
C GLY A 117 -2.45 -0.30 -5.74
N ILE A 118 -1.45 0.23 -6.44
CA ILE A 118 -1.64 1.26 -7.47
C ILE A 118 -2.51 0.72 -8.61
N GLY A 119 -2.24 -0.49 -9.10
CA GLY A 119 -3.02 -1.13 -10.16
C GLY A 119 -4.50 -1.30 -9.79
N VAL A 120 -4.76 -1.81 -8.58
CA VAL A 120 -6.11 -1.97 -8.01
C VAL A 120 -6.80 -0.61 -7.82
N GLY A 121 -6.06 0.38 -7.35
CA GLY A 121 -6.53 1.76 -7.22
C GLY A 121 -6.91 2.41 -8.55
N ILE A 122 -6.09 2.23 -9.59
CA ILE A 122 -6.40 2.71 -10.94
C ILE A 122 -7.66 2.02 -11.47
N ALA A 123 -7.84 0.72 -11.21
CA ALA A 123 -9.05 0.00 -11.58
C ALA A 123 -10.30 0.54 -10.86
N ARG A 124 -10.18 0.92 -9.59
CA ARG A 124 -11.24 1.59 -8.83
C ARG A 124 -11.58 2.96 -9.42
N GLU A 125 -10.55 3.73 -9.77
CA GLU A 125 -10.72 5.07 -10.28
C GLU A 125 -11.22 5.06 -11.74
N THR A 126 -10.78 4.18 -12.64
CA THR A 126 -11.05 4.33 -14.08
C THR A 126 -12.48 3.97 -14.51
N ASN A 127 -12.96 4.63 -15.59
CA ASN A 127 -14.21 4.28 -16.27
C ASN A 127 -14.00 3.29 -17.44
N LYS A 128 -12.75 3.09 -17.88
CA LYS A 128 -12.39 2.24 -19.02
C LYS A 128 -12.34 0.77 -18.58
N THR A 129 -13.22 -0.07 -19.12
CA THR A 129 -13.33 -1.49 -18.74
C THR A 129 -12.02 -2.26 -18.89
N TRP A 130 -11.29 -2.04 -19.99
CA TRP A 130 -10.00 -2.69 -20.21
C TRP A 130 -8.97 -2.34 -19.13
N LEU A 131 -8.94 -1.08 -18.67
CA LEU A 131 -7.98 -0.63 -17.67
C LEU A 131 -8.31 -1.16 -16.28
N LYS A 132 -9.58 -1.50 -16.00
CA LYS A 132 -9.98 -2.17 -14.76
C LYS A 132 -9.36 -3.56 -14.61
N VAL A 133 -9.01 -4.20 -15.72
CA VAL A 133 -8.39 -5.54 -15.75
C VAL A 133 -6.89 -5.42 -15.91
N LEU A 134 -6.41 -4.58 -16.83
CA LEU A 134 -4.97 -4.46 -17.09
C LEU A 134 -4.20 -3.77 -15.97
N ALA A 135 -4.78 -2.79 -15.27
CA ALA A 135 -4.05 -2.07 -14.23
C ALA A 135 -3.69 -2.97 -13.03
N PRO A 136 -4.60 -3.79 -12.46
CA PRO A 136 -4.24 -4.72 -11.39
C PRO A 136 -3.22 -5.77 -11.83
N ILE A 137 -3.35 -6.31 -13.05
CA ILE A 137 -2.39 -7.28 -13.61
C ILE A 137 -1.02 -6.63 -13.77
N GLY A 138 -0.95 -5.45 -14.38
CA GLY A 138 0.30 -4.71 -14.56
C GLY A 138 0.96 -4.35 -13.23
N GLY A 139 0.16 -3.92 -12.25
CA GLY A 139 0.64 -3.65 -10.89
C GLY A 139 1.22 -4.89 -10.21
N TYR A 140 0.54 -6.03 -10.33
CA TYR A 140 1.02 -7.32 -9.81
C TYR A 140 2.31 -7.78 -10.49
N LEU A 141 2.38 -7.72 -11.82
CA LEU A 141 3.59 -8.09 -12.55
C LEU A 141 4.78 -7.18 -12.21
N ALA A 142 4.54 -5.88 -12.02
CA ALA A 142 5.56 -4.95 -11.53
C ALA A 142 6.02 -5.31 -10.10
N ALA A 143 5.09 -5.67 -9.21
CA ALA A 143 5.43 -6.13 -7.85
C ALA A 143 6.33 -7.38 -7.89
N VAL A 144 5.92 -8.40 -8.66
CA VAL A 144 6.69 -9.64 -8.86
C VAL A 144 8.05 -9.35 -9.46
N GLY A 145 8.13 -8.51 -10.50
CA GLY A 145 9.38 -8.17 -11.18
C GLY A 145 10.37 -7.46 -10.26
N LEU A 146 9.91 -6.49 -9.47
CA LEU A 146 10.76 -5.78 -8.51
C LEU A 146 11.26 -6.70 -7.39
N HIS A 147 10.38 -7.55 -6.85
CA HIS A 147 10.73 -8.51 -5.82
C HIS A 147 11.70 -9.58 -6.36
N ALA A 148 11.43 -10.12 -7.55
CA ALA A 148 12.32 -11.07 -8.23
C ALA A 148 13.68 -10.45 -8.55
N THR A 149 13.73 -9.18 -8.94
CA THR A 149 15.00 -8.48 -9.20
C THR A 149 15.83 -8.36 -7.93
N TRP A 150 15.22 -7.98 -6.80
CA TRP A 150 15.92 -7.91 -5.51
C TRP A 150 16.46 -9.28 -5.08
N ASN A 151 15.62 -10.32 -5.11
CA ASN A 151 16.05 -11.67 -4.75
C ASN A 151 17.08 -12.23 -5.73
N GLY A 152 16.93 -11.92 -7.02
CA GLY A 152 17.83 -12.34 -8.09
C GLY A 152 19.22 -11.77 -7.91
N VAL A 153 19.34 -10.46 -7.63
CA VAL A 153 20.64 -9.83 -7.41
C VAL A 153 21.31 -10.34 -6.13
N ALA A 154 20.54 -10.55 -5.05
CA ALA A 154 21.08 -11.15 -3.82
C ALA A 154 21.58 -12.59 -4.06
N THR A 155 20.80 -13.40 -4.77
CA THR A 155 21.15 -14.79 -5.10
C THR A 155 22.38 -14.85 -6.02
N LEU A 156 22.45 -13.96 -7.02
CA LEU A 156 23.58 -13.89 -7.95
C LEU A 156 24.85 -13.41 -7.25
N SER A 157 24.74 -12.42 -6.36
CA SER A 157 25.87 -11.92 -5.56
C SER A 157 26.47 -13.03 -4.69
N ASP A 158 25.63 -13.85 -4.06
CA ASP A 158 26.07 -15.00 -3.26
C ASP A 158 26.70 -16.10 -4.14
N ALA A 159 26.03 -16.47 -5.23
CA ALA A 159 26.51 -17.51 -6.16
C ALA A 159 27.87 -17.17 -6.79
N LEU A 160 28.10 -15.89 -7.13
CA LEU A 160 29.35 -15.41 -7.70
C LEU A 160 30.40 -15.02 -6.64
N LYS A 161 30.04 -15.04 -5.35
CA LYS A 161 30.87 -14.54 -4.24
C LYS A 161 31.34 -13.09 -4.45
N MET A 162 30.48 -12.26 -5.05
CA MET A 162 30.74 -10.85 -5.37
C MET A 162 29.85 -9.94 -4.52
N PRO A 163 30.23 -9.61 -3.27
CA PRO A 163 29.42 -8.78 -2.38
C PRO A 163 29.23 -7.35 -2.93
N GLU A 164 30.14 -6.86 -3.77
CA GLU A 164 30.06 -5.53 -4.40
C GLU A 164 28.83 -5.41 -5.30
N LEU A 165 28.40 -6.50 -5.94
CA LEU A 165 27.20 -6.53 -6.76
C LEU A 165 25.96 -6.20 -5.92
N PHE A 166 25.86 -6.79 -4.73
CA PHE A 166 24.78 -6.48 -3.80
C PHE A 166 24.87 -5.03 -3.29
N LEU A 167 26.06 -4.53 -2.99
CA LEU A 167 26.25 -3.12 -2.56
C LEU A 167 25.82 -2.12 -3.64
N VAL A 168 26.17 -2.34 -4.90
CA VAL A 168 25.70 -1.50 -6.03
C VAL A 168 24.18 -1.57 -6.16
N SER A 169 23.60 -2.77 -5.98
CA SER A 169 22.15 -2.96 -6.02
C SER A 169 21.42 -2.20 -4.90
N LEU A 170 22.03 -2.04 -3.72
CA LEU A 170 21.47 -1.24 -2.63
C LEU A 170 21.33 0.23 -3.02
N VAL A 171 22.31 0.80 -3.73
CA VAL A 171 22.25 2.19 -4.20
C VAL A 171 21.08 2.38 -5.17
N LEU A 172 20.93 1.48 -6.13
CA LEU A 172 19.80 1.50 -7.06
C LEU A 172 18.47 1.30 -6.33
N TRP A 173 18.45 0.47 -5.30
CA TRP A 173 17.26 0.23 -4.50
C TRP A 173 16.83 1.45 -3.69
N PHE A 174 17.77 2.19 -3.09
CA PHE A 174 17.45 3.47 -2.44
C PHE A 174 16.94 4.51 -3.44
N LEU A 175 17.45 4.51 -4.68
CA LEU A 175 16.89 5.33 -5.75
C LEU A 175 15.43 4.93 -6.08
N PHE A 176 15.13 3.63 -6.18
CA PHE A 176 13.75 3.16 -6.37
C PHE A 176 12.84 3.56 -5.23
N LEU A 177 13.29 3.44 -3.97
CA LEU A 177 12.54 3.94 -2.82
C LEU A 177 12.29 5.44 -2.88
N PHE A 178 13.30 6.22 -3.27
CA PHE A 178 13.18 7.67 -3.41
C PHE A 178 12.14 8.05 -4.47
N ILE A 179 12.20 7.41 -5.65
CA ILE A 179 11.22 7.59 -6.72
C ILE A 179 9.82 7.18 -6.26
N PHE A 180 9.70 6.03 -5.58
CA PHE A 180 8.44 5.59 -4.99
C PHE A 180 7.88 6.61 -3.99
N GLY A 181 8.73 7.18 -3.14
CA GLY A 181 8.36 8.26 -2.22
C GLY A 181 7.81 9.50 -2.95
N ILE A 182 8.45 9.91 -4.06
CA ILE A 182 7.96 11.01 -4.90
C ILE A 182 6.57 10.67 -5.48
N ILE A 183 6.37 9.45 -5.97
CA ILE A 183 5.08 8.99 -6.50
C ILE A 183 4.01 9.05 -5.41
N VAL A 184 4.29 8.55 -4.21
CA VAL A 184 3.34 8.60 -3.08
C VAL A 184 3.01 10.04 -2.70
N ILE A 185 4.00 10.93 -2.60
CA ILE A 185 3.78 12.35 -2.31
C ILE A 185 2.90 13.00 -3.39
N TYR A 186 3.16 12.69 -4.66
CA TYR A 186 2.34 13.17 -5.77
C TYR A 186 0.90 12.67 -5.68
N LEU A 187 0.69 11.39 -5.42
CA LEU A 187 -0.65 10.78 -5.31
C LEU A 187 -1.46 11.40 -4.16
N VAL A 188 -0.85 11.56 -2.99
CA VAL A 188 -1.50 12.19 -1.83
C VAL A 188 -1.83 13.66 -2.10
N ARG A 189 -0.92 14.39 -2.76
CA ARG A 189 -1.20 15.78 -3.18
C ARG A 189 -2.35 15.86 -4.19
N ARG A 190 -2.36 14.98 -5.19
CA ARG A 190 -3.43 14.90 -6.19
C ARG A 190 -4.78 14.65 -5.52
N GLU A 191 -4.85 13.72 -4.58
CA GLU A 191 -6.07 13.43 -3.82
C GLU A 191 -6.54 14.64 -3.01
N GLY A 192 -5.63 15.32 -2.29
CA GLY A 192 -5.96 16.54 -1.56
C GLY A 192 -6.53 17.65 -2.45
N GLN A 193 -6.03 17.81 -3.67
CA GLN A 193 -6.58 18.76 -4.65
C GLN A 193 -7.97 18.34 -5.16
N ILE A 194 -8.20 17.04 -5.35
CA ILE A 194 -9.53 16.51 -5.72
C ILE A 194 -10.53 16.81 -4.61
N ILE A 195 -10.20 16.50 -3.36
CA ILE A 195 -11.04 16.78 -2.19
C ILE A 195 -11.33 18.28 -2.10
N ARG A 196 -10.28 19.13 -2.20
CA ARG A 196 -10.43 20.59 -2.18
C ARG A 196 -11.48 21.06 -3.19
N LYS A 197 -11.36 20.63 -4.45
CA LYS A 197 -12.28 21.02 -5.53
C LYS A 197 -13.74 20.67 -5.24
N HIS A 198 -13.99 19.51 -4.61
CA HIS A 198 -15.36 19.02 -4.38
C HIS A 198 -15.95 19.43 -3.01
N LEU A 199 -15.18 20.15 -2.20
CA LEU A 199 -15.65 20.73 -0.93
C LEU A 199 -15.79 22.26 -0.99
N GLN A 200 -15.48 22.90 -2.11
CA GLN A 200 -15.64 24.36 -2.26
C GLN A 200 -17.09 24.80 -2.05
N ASP A 201 -18.06 24.02 -2.51
CA ASP A 201 -19.48 24.27 -2.31
C ASP A 201 -19.89 24.14 -0.84
N GLU A 202 -19.30 23.22 -0.07
CA GLU A 202 -19.55 23.12 1.38
C GLU A 202 -19.08 24.35 2.15
N VAL A 203 -18.00 25.00 1.68
CA VAL A 203 -17.54 26.26 2.26
C VAL A 203 -18.51 27.39 1.94
N LEU A 204 -19.02 27.45 0.72
CA LEU A 204 -20.01 28.45 0.31
C LEU A 204 -21.35 28.29 1.05
N LEU A 205 -21.75 27.04 1.33
CA LEU A 205 -22.95 26.72 2.10
C LEU A 205 -22.77 26.92 3.62
N GLY A 206 -21.56 27.25 4.09
CA GLY A 206 -21.27 27.42 5.52
C GLY A 206 -21.13 26.12 6.30
N ASN A 207 -21.14 24.96 5.63
CA ASN A 207 -20.95 23.65 6.25
C ASN A 207 -19.49 23.42 6.65
N LEU A 208 -18.53 24.06 5.97
CA LEU A 208 -17.08 24.00 6.27
C LEU A 208 -16.46 25.39 6.34
N SER A 209 -15.53 25.61 7.26
CA SER A 209 -14.67 26.80 7.25
C SER A 209 -13.50 26.63 6.28
N LYS A 210 -12.82 27.74 5.94
CA LYS A 210 -11.62 27.70 5.09
C LYS A 210 -10.47 26.95 5.78
N GLU A 211 -10.33 27.15 7.08
CA GLU A 211 -9.32 26.51 7.92
C GLU A 211 -9.57 25.00 8.03
N GLU A 212 -10.83 24.60 8.21
CA GLU A 212 -11.22 23.19 8.20
C GLU A 212 -10.96 22.55 6.83
N LEU A 213 -11.24 23.25 5.73
CA LEU A 213 -10.92 22.78 4.39
C LEU A 213 -9.40 22.57 4.19
N GLU A 214 -8.57 23.51 4.65
CA GLU A 214 -7.11 23.36 4.60
C GLU A 214 -6.62 22.19 5.44
N LEU A 215 -7.20 21.99 6.62
CA LEU A 215 -6.89 20.84 7.47
C LEU A 215 -7.24 19.53 6.76
N VAL A 216 -8.43 19.44 6.16
CA VAL A 216 -8.92 18.24 5.46
C VAL A 216 -8.08 17.90 4.23
N CYS A 217 -7.58 18.90 3.50
CA CYS A 217 -6.78 18.70 2.29
C CYS A 217 -5.28 18.46 2.58
N SER A 218 -4.85 18.58 3.84
CA SER A 218 -3.45 18.41 4.23
C SER A 218 -3.07 16.94 4.35
N PRO A 219 -1.91 16.49 3.83
CA PRO A 219 -1.39 15.14 4.05
C PRO A 219 -1.29 14.76 5.53
N PHE A 220 -1.01 15.75 6.38
CA PHE A 220 -0.89 15.57 7.83
C PHE A 220 -2.14 16.01 8.59
N GLY A 221 -3.25 16.30 7.90
CA GLY A 221 -4.49 16.79 8.48
C GLY A 221 -5.04 15.90 9.58
N ARG A 222 -5.10 14.59 9.33
CA ARG A 222 -5.54 13.57 10.28
C ARG A 222 -4.69 13.54 11.55
N LEU A 223 -3.37 13.62 11.39
CA LEU A 223 -2.43 13.62 12.51
C LEU A 223 -2.55 14.92 13.31
N LYS A 224 -2.55 16.07 12.65
CA LYS A 224 -2.71 17.39 13.28
C LYS A 224 -4.04 17.50 14.04
N ALA A 225 -5.12 16.95 13.49
CA ALA A 225 -6.41 16.89 14.16
C ALA A 225 -6.38 15.98 15.40
N LEU A 226 -5.71 14.82 15.32
CA LEU A 226 -5.57 13.89 16.43
C LEU A 226 -4.74 14.47 17.60
N THR A 227 -3.65 15.17 17.28
CA THR A 227 -2.78 15.79 18.29
C THR A 227 -3.27 17.15 18.76
N GLY A 228 -4.29 17.71 18.11
CA GLY A 228 -4.87 19.01 18.40
C GLY A 228 -6.06 18.96 19.35
N GLN A 229 -6.74 20.11 19.46
CA GLN A 229 -7.99 20.21 20.22
C GLN A 229 -9.09 19.32 19.60
N GLY A 230 -9.77 18.54 20.43
CA GLY A 230 -10.82 17.60 19.98
C GLY A 230 -10.34 16.17 19.70
N GLY A 231 -9.03 15.94 19.60
CA GLY A 231 -8.40 14.62 19.55
C GLY A 231 -9.04 13.67 18.53
N LEU A 232 -9.48 12.49 18.98
CA LEU A 232 -10.09 11.49 18.11
C LEU A 232 -11.33 12.01 17.35
N LYS A 233 -12.13 12.89 17.96
CA LYS A 233 -13.32 13.47 17.31
C LYS A 233 -12.93 14.41 16.17
N ALA A 234 -11.90 15.22 16.36
CA ALA A 234 -11.37 16.08 15.32
C ALA A 234 -10.79 15.27 14.16
N ARG A 235 -10.09 14.17 14.44
CA ARG A 235 -9.65 13.24 13.39
C ARG A 235 -10.83 12.63 12.63
N ARG A 236 -11.87 12.16 13.31
CA ARG A 236 -13.09 11.64 12.66
C ARG A 236 -13.79 12.69 11.80
N PHE A 237 -13.79 13.95 12.24
CA PHE A 237 -14.32 15.06 11.45
C PHE A 237 -13.54 15.22 10.14
N VAL A 238 -12.21 15.19 10.21
CA VAL A 238 -11.35 15.21 9.01
C VAL A 238 -11.65 14.02 8.11
N ASP A 239 -11.78 12.81 8.67
CA ASP A 239 -12.08 11.60 7.91
C ASP A 239 -13.45 11.70 7.20
N ALA A 240 -14.49 12.17 7.89
CA ALA A 240 -15.82 12.37 7.31
C ALA A 240 -15.82 13.42 6.18
N ALA A 241 -15.10 14.53 6.38
CA ALA A 241 -14.98 15.59 5.37
C ALA A 241 -14.18 15.13 4.14
N SER A 242 -13.07 14.42 4.32
CA SER A 242 -12.33 13.81 3.20
C SER A 242 -13.22 12.84 2.41
N ARG A 243 -13.96 11.96 3.10
CA ARG A 243 -14.92 11.04 2.47
C ARG A 243 -16.04 11.75 1.75
N LEU A 244 -16.51 12.89 2.27
CA LEU A 244 -17.53 13.70 1.60
C LEU A 244 -17.01 14.23 0.26
N GLY A 245 -15.79 14.77 0.26
CA GLY A 245 -15.12 15.26 -0.96
C GLY A 245 -14.94 14.16 -2.01
N LEU A 246 -14.46 12.99 -1.58
CA LEU A 246 -14.28 11.82 -2.45
C LEU A 246 -15.63 11.27 -2.95
N SER A 247 -16.64 11.19 -2.09
CA SER A 247 -18.00 10.74 -2.45
C SER A 247 -18.62 11.62 -3.53
N LYS A 248 -18.48 12.94 -3.40
CA LYS A 248 -18.90 13.91 -4.42
C LYS A 248 -18.13 13.78 -5.72
N TRP A 249 -16.82 13.58 -5.64
CA TRP A 249 -15.98 13.32 -6.81
C TRP A 249 -16.44 12.06 -7.57
N HIS A 250 -16.69 10.96 -6.85
CA HIS A 250 -17.21 9.74 -7.43
C HIS A 250 -18.61 9.93 -8.03
N ALA A 251 -19.51 10.66 -7.35
CA ALA A 251 -20.85 10.99 -7.84
C ALA A 251 -20.79 11.79 -9.14
N GLY A 252 -20.00 12.86 -9.21
CA GLY A 252 -19.84 13.67 -10.42
C GLY A 252 -19.30 12.87 -11.60
N ARG A 253 -18.37 11.94 -11.35
CA ARG A 253 -17.80 11.07 -12.39
C ARG A 253 -18.76 9.99 -12.87
N ALA A 254 -19.58 9.44 -11.96
CA ALA A 254 -20.60 8.47 -12.30
C ALA A 254 -21.70 9.10 -13.15
N MET A 255 -22.14 10.32 -12.81
CA MET A 255 -23.08 11.10 -13.60
C MET A 255 -22.55 11.39 -15.02
N ALA A 256 -21.30 11.84 -15.15
CA ALA A 256 -20.67 12.06 -16.45
C ALA A 256 -20.58 10.79 -17.30
N GLY A 257 -20.44 9.62 -16.65
CA GLY A 257 -20.41 8.31 -17.30
C GLY A 257 -21.78 7.64 -17.45
N ARG A 258 -22.89 8.29 -17.07
CA ARG A 258 -24.24 7.71 -16.98
C ARG A 258 -24.32 6.39 -16.20
N LYS A 259 -23.55 6.29 -15.11
CA LYS A 259 -23.51 5.12 -14.22
C LYS A 259 -24.08 5.48 -12.85
N HIS A 260 -24.75 4.52 -12.20
CA HIS A 260 -25.15 4.68 -10.81
C HIS A 260 -23.96 4.45 -9.88
N THR A 261 -23.85 5.22 -8.80
CA THR A 261 -22.81 5.04 -7.78
C THR A 261 -23.39 5.15 -6.38
N ILE A 262 -22.98 4.23 -5.51
CA ILE A 262 -23.36 4.18 -4.09
C ILE A 262 -22.81 5.40 -3.34
N SER A 263 -21.77 6.06 -3.88
CA SER A 263 -21.16 7.26 -3.27
C SER A 263 -22.15 8.42 -3.08
N ILE A 264 -23.22 8.49 -3.88
CA ILE A 264 -24.21 9.57 -3.74
C ILE A 264 -24.99 9.47 -2.43
N ASP A 265 -25.25 8.24 -1.97
CA ASP A 265 -26.04 7.96 -0.77
C ASP A 265 -25.32 8.39 0.52
N PHE A 266 -24.00 8.57 0.46
CA PHE A 266 -23.17 8.96 1.61
C PHE A 266 -23.06 10.47 1.81
N ILE A 267 -23.44 11.30 0.84
CA ILE A 267 -23.27 12.75 0.91
C ILE A 267 -24.03 13.33 2.12
N VAL A 268 -25.30 12.95 2.29
CA VAL A 268 -26.14 13.47 3.38
C VAL A 268 -25.70 12.93 4.76
N PRO A 269 -25.50 11.61 4.95
CA PRO A 269 -24.98 11.10 6.21
C PRO A 269 -23.64 11.72 6.64
N LEU A 270 -22.70 11.91 5.72
CA LEU A 270 -21.39 12.49 6.04
C LEU A 270 -21.50 13.96 6.47
N ARG A 271 -22.38 14.75 5.85
CA ARG A 271 -22.67 16.12 6.30
C ARG A 271 -23.24 16.15 7.72
N GLN A 272 -24.18 15.24 8.03
CA GLN A 272 -24.77 15.13 9.37
C GLN A 272 -23.72 14.72 10.41
N GLU A 273 -22.85 13.76 10.08
CA GLU A 273 -21.75 13.33 10.93
C GLU A 273 -20.77 14.48 11.21
N MET A 274 -20.40 15.25 10.18
CA MET A 274 -19.54 16.44 10.34
C MET A 274 -20.16 17.47 11.28
N ALA A 275 -21.45 17.79 11.11
CA ALA A 275 -22.17 18.74 11.96
C ALA A 275 -22.20 18.26 13.43
N ARG A 276 -22.50 16.98 13.64
CA ARG A 276 -22.50 16.36 14.98
C ARG A 276 -21.12 16.43 15.61
N LEU A 277 -20.07 16.03 14.91
CA LEU A 277 -18.70 16.03 15.42
C LEU A 277 -18.23 17.45 15.77
N ARG A 278 -18.59 18.46 14.96
CA ARG A 278 -18.28 19.85 15.27
C ARG A 278 -18.94 20.31 16.57
N ALA A 279 -20.21 20.01 16.77
CA ALA A 279 -20.92 20.34 18.01
C ALA A 279 -20.27 19.67 19.23
N GLU A 280 -19.90 18.39 19.12
CA GLU A 280 -19.24 17.65 20.20
C GLU A 280 -17.83 18.17 20.53
N ILE A 281 -17.11 18.75 19.56
CA ILE A 281 -15.79 19.37 19.78
C ILE A 281 -15.96 20.72 20.48
N GLN A 282 -16.97 21.50 20.10
CA GLN A 282 -17.24 22.81 20.69
C GLN A 282 -17.73 22.71 22.15
N GLN A 283 -18.53 21.70 22.51
CA GLN A 283 -19.00 21.47 23.89
C GLN A 283 -17.88 21.15 24.90
N ARG A 284 -16.67 20.84 24.45
CA ARG A 284 -15.49 20.61 25.32
C ARG A 284 -14.65 21.87 25.55
N ARG A 285 -15.00 22.99 24.93
CA ARG A 285 -14.39 24.31 25.19
C ARG A 285 -15.14 25.01 26.30
#